data_AF-A0A098S3Q9-F1
#
_entry.id   AF-A0A098S3Q9-F1
#
_cell.length_a   1.000
_cell.length_b   1.000
_cell.length_c   1.000
_cell.angle_alpha   90.00
_cell.angle_beta   90.00
_cell.angle_gamma   90.00
#
_symmetry.space_group_name_H-M   'P 1'
#
loop_
_entity.id
_entity.type
_entity.pdbx_description
1 polymer ?
#
loop_
_entity_poly.entity_id
_entity_poly.type
_entity_poly.pdbx_seq_one_letter_code
_entity_poly.pdbx_strand_id
1 'polypeptide(L)'
;MQFTGSAILSLFREALRQSPFVLFRHPYRDCIYEEADWCTRHHKDDPVLIQKTVDTIRTQNYPPHQGLAACGLIARQHHHAAVIQFSNAWWHFYQQHSRRDQLSFNYIAWQQQLPFRALPINIYDNPYLSIAPHKNRG
;
A
#
# COMPACT_ATOMS: atom_id res chain seq x y z
N MET A 1 -8.27 18.24 -2.07
CA MET A 1 -8.79 17.22 -1.13
C MET A 1 -9.39 17.97 0.05
N GLN A 2 -10.71 17.99 0.18
CA GLN A 2 -11.38 18.57 1.34
C GLN A 2 -11.68 17.42 2.29
N PHE A 3 -11.02 17.39 3.45
CA PHE A 3 -11.31 16.42 4.51
C PHE A 3 -12.45 16.97 5.36
N THR A 4 -13.55 16.24 5.51
CA THR A 4 -14.55 16.50 6.55
C THR A 4 -13.93 16.08 7.89
N GLY A 5 -13.22 17.02 8.51
CA GLY A 5 -12.04 16.78 9.35
C GLY A 5 -12.20 16.08 10.70
N SER A 6 -13.34 15.53 11.11
CA SER A 6 -13.48 14.86 12.43
C SER A 6 -13.54 13.33 12.36
N ALA A 7 -14.25 12.77 11.36
CA ALA A 7 -14.55 11.34 11.33
C ALA A 7 -13.35 10.48 10.92
N ILE A 8 -12.64 10.86 9.85
CA ILE A 8 -11.44 10.13 9.38
C ILE A 8 -10.30 10.17 10.41
N LEU A 9 -10.12 11.31 11.08
CA LEU A 9 -9.10 11.44 12.13
C LEU A 9 -9.43 10.56 13.33
N SER A 10 -10.71 10.47 13.71
CA SER A 10 -11.14 9.60 14.81
C SER A 10 -10.93 8.13 14.46
N LEU A 11 -11.27 7.72 13.24
CA LEU A 11 -11.02 6.37 12.73
C LEU A 11 -9.53 6.00 12.80
N PHE A 12 -8.65 6.87 12.29
CA PHE A 12 -7.21 6.60 12.32
C PHE A 12 -6.63 6.65 13.73
N ARG A 13 -7.07 7.58 14.59
CA ARG A 13 -6.62 7.64 15.99
C ARG A 13 -6.93 6.35 16.71
N GLU A 14 -8.14 5.82 16.56
CA GLU A 14 -8.53 4.55 17.17
C GLU A 14 -7.73 3.38 16.59
N ALA A 15 -7.60 3.30 15.27
CA ALA A 15 -6.81 2.26 14.63
C ALA A 15 -5.32 2.30 15.02
N LEU A 16 -4.74 3.50 15.21
CA LEU A 16 -3.35 3.70 15.63
C LEU A 16 -3.08 3.27 17.08
N ARG A 17 -4.12 3.10 17.91
CA ARG A 17 -3.97 2.48 19.24
C ARG A 17 -3.69 0.98 19.17
N GLN A 18 -4.00 0.35 18.04
CA GLN A 18 -3.91 -1.10 17.85
C GLN A 18 -2.73 -1.50 16.96
N SER A 19 -2.21 -0.57 16.14
CA SER A 19 -1.08 -0.81 15.24
C SER A 19 -0.35 0.50 14.92
N PRO A 20 1.00 0.52 14.83
CA PRO A 20 1.75 1.75 14.53
C PRO A 20 1.67 2.17 13.06
N PHE A 21 1.12 1.32 12.18
CA PHE A 21 0.91 1.63 10.77
C PHE A 21 -0.52 1.25 10.37
N VAL A 22 -1.25 2.18 9.77
CA VAL A 22 -2.65 2.00 9.37
C VAL A 22 -2.86 2.54 7.97
N LEU A 23 -3.53 1.75 7.14
CA LEU A 23 -3.91 2.09 5.77
C LEU A 23 -5.20 1.35 5.39
N PHE A 24 -5.60 1.40 4.12
CA PHE A 24 -6.78 0.69 3.62
C PHE A 24 -6.41 -0.59 2.88
N ARG A 25 -7.24 -1.63 3.02
CA ARG A 25 -7.13 -2.81 2.16
C ARG A 25 -7.47 -2.43 0.71
N HIS A 26 -6.72 -2.98 -0.23
CA HIS A 26 -7.04 -2.84 -1.65
C HIS A 26 -8.39 -3.51 -1.95
N PRO A 27 -9.35 -2.81 -2.59
CA PRO A 27 -10.73 -3.31 -2.69
C PRO A 27 -10.94 -4.36 -3.79
N TYR A 28 -10.03 -4.48 -4.76
CA TYR A 28 -10.27 -5.27 -5.97
C TYR A 28 -9.48 -6.58 -6.07
N ARG A 29 -8.33 -6.65 -5.41
CA ARG A 29 -7.37 -7.78 -5.50
C ARG A 29 -6.65 -7.93 -4.17
N ASP A 30 -6.23 -9.15 -3.87
CA ASP A 30 -5.48 -9.52 -2.67
C ASP A 30 -4.18 -10.28 -2.97
N CYS A 31 -3.88 -10.54 -4.24
CA CYS A 31 -2.70 -11.26 -4.69
C CYS A 31 -1.77 -10.34 -5.49
N ILE A 32 -0.52 -10.24 -5.04
CA ILE A 32 0.50 -9.41 -5.70
C ILE A 32 0.82 -9.86 -7.13
N TYR A 33 0.70 -11.16 -7.41
CA TYR A 33 0.96 -11.72 -8.73
C TYR A 33 -0.15 -11.35 -9.73
N GLU A 34 -1.40 -11.46 -9.30
CA GLU A 34 -2.56 -11.02 -10.10
C GLU A 34 -2.55 -9.50 -10.32
N GLU A 35 -2.11 -8.73 -9.31
CA GLU A 35 -1.93 -7.28 -9.43
C GLU A 35 -0.84 -6.93 -10.45
N ALA A 36 0.27 -7.66 -10.46
CA ALA A 36 1.34 -7.42 -11.43
C ALA A 36 0.85 -7.66 -12.86
N ASP A 37 0.11 -8.76 -13.10
CA ASP A 37 -0.48 -9.05 -14.41
C ASP A 37 -1.50 -7.97 -14.84
N TRP A 38 -2.27 -7.44 -13.88
CA TRP A 38 -3.18 -6.34 -14.14
C TRP A 38 -2.42 -5.04 -14.46
N CYS A 39 -1.41 -4.72 -13.67
CA CYS A 39 -0.57 -3.54 -13.87
C CYS A 39 0.12 -3.54 -15.25
N THR A 40 0.65 -4.69 -15.68
CA THR A 40 1.26 -4.87 -17.00
C THR A 40 0.25 -4.64 -18.12
N ARG A 41 -0.92 -5.30 -18.07
CA ARG A 41 -1.98 -5.16 -19.09
C ARG A 41 -2.54 -3.75 -19.20
N HIS A 42 -2.54 -3.00 -18.10
CA HIS A 42 -3.07 -1.63 -18.05
C HIS A 42 -1.98 -0.55 -18.07
N HIS A 43 -0.75 -0.89 -18.47
CA HIS A 43 0.39 0.03 -18.60
C HIS A 43 0.59 0.92 -17.37
N LYS A 44 0.51 0.31 -16.18
CA LYS A 44 0.62 1.02 -14.91
C LYS A 44 2.07 1.31 -14.54
N ASP A 45 3.05 0.56 -15.03
CA ASP A 45 4.45 0.90 -14.85
C ASP A 45 5.26 0.27 -15.99
N ASP A 46 6.57 0.45 -15.97
CA ASP A 46 7.47 -0.26 -16.88
C ASP A 46 7.30 -1.78 -16.69
N PRO A 47 6.90 -2.54 -17.74
CA PRO A 47 6.70 -3.98 -17.65
C PRO A 47 7.98 -4.73 -17.27
N VAL A 48 9.17 -4.23 -17.63
CA VAL A 48 10.45 -4.83 -17.24
C VAL A 48 10.65 -4.70 -15.72
N LEU A 49 10.32 -3.54 -15.15
CA LEU A 49 10.41 -3.33 -13.70
C LEU A 49 9.34 -4.15 -12.96
N ILE A 50 8.12 -4.26 -13.48
CA ILE A 50 7.08 -5.12 -12.90
C ILE A 50 7.56 -6.58 -12.87
N GLN A 51 8.05 -7.09 -13.99
CA GLN A 51 8.54 -8.47 -14.09
C GLN A 51 9.70 -8.72 -13.12
N LYS A 52 10.70 -7.83 -13.10
CA LYS A 52 11.82 -7.87 -12.14
C LYS A 52 11.31 -7.92 -10.69
N THR A 53 10.30 -7.12 -10.37
CA THR A 53 9.70 -7.08 -9.02
C THR A 53 9.09 -8.42 -8.65
N VAL A 54 8.26 -8.99 -9.53
CA VAL A 54 7.62 -10.29 -9.30
C VAL A 54 8.64 -11.41 -9.16
N ASP A 55 9.66 -11.43 -10.01
CA ASP A 55 10.70 -12.48 -9.97
C ASP A 55 11.48 -12.41 -8.66
N THR A 56 11.90 -11.22 -8.22
CA THR A 56 12.55 -11.05 -6.90
C THR A 56 11.65 -11.57 -5.78
N ILE A 57 10.37 -11.21 -5.78
CA ILE A 57 9.43 -11.64 -4.73
C ILE A 57 9.21 -13.16 -4.75
N ARG A 58 9.13 -13.78 -5.93
CA ARG A 58 9.02 -15.25 -6.07
C ARG A 58 10.23 -15.98 -5.52
N THR A 59 11.45 -15.48 -5.74
CA THR A 59 12.66 -16.12 -5.19
C THR A 59 12.70 -16.14 -3.67
N GLN A 60 11.94 -15.26 -3.01
CA GLN A 60 11.81 -15.21 -1.55
C GLN A 60 10.65 -16.06 -1.02
N ASN A 61 9.97 -16.85 -1.87
CA ASN A 61 8.84 -17.70 -1.51
C ASN A 61 7.67 -16.95 -0.85
N TYR A 62 7.44 -15.69 -1.23
CA TYR A 62 6.28 -14.95 -0.75
C TYR A 62 4.98 -15.62 -1.26
N PRO A 63 4.02 -15.97 -0.39
CA PRO A 63 2.83 -16.68 -0.83
C PRO A 63 1.85 -15.80 -1.63
N PRO A 64 1.04 -16.39 -2.52
CA PRO A 64 -0.10 -15.69 -3.11
C PRO A 64 -1.17 -15.35 -2.06
N HIS A 65 -2.10 -14.46 -2.40
CA HIS A 65 -3.25 -14.07 -1.57
C HIS A 65 -2.89 -13.60 -0.14
N GLN A 66 -1.82 -12.81 0.00
CA GLN A 66 -1.39 -12.19 1.27
C GLN A 66 -2.00 -10.80 1.51
N GLY A 67 -3.12 -10.51 0.85
CA GLY A 67 -3.70 -9.18 0.84
C GLY A 67 -2.91 -8.20 -0.03
N LEU A 68 -3.54 -7.06 -0.29
CA LEU A 68 -2.92 -5.89 -0.87
C LEU A 68 -3.36 -4.64 -0.12
N ALA A 69 -2.47 -3.68 0.00
CA ALA A 69 -2.72 -2.38 0.57
C ALA A 69 -3.06 -1.36 -0.52
N ALA A 70 -4.01 -0.47 -0.24
CA ALA A 70 -4.19 0.78 -0.96
C ALA A 70 -3.48 1.90 -0.18
N CYS A 71 -2.28 2.28 -0.62
CA CYS A 71 -1.41 3.20 0.10
C CYS A 71 -1.68 4.69 -0.18
N GLY A 72 -2.84 5.02 -0.77
CA GLY A 72 -3.24 6.40 -1.08
C GLY A 72 -3.44 7.28 0.17
N LEU A 73 -3.70 6.68 1.33
CA LEU A 73 -3.73 7.37 2.61
C LEU A 73 -3.16 6.45 3.71
N ILE A 74 -2.15 6.96 4.41
CA ILE A 74 -1.41 6.23 5.44
C ILE A 74 -1.41 7.07 6.72
N ALA A 75 -1.77 6.45 7.83
CA ALA A 75 -1.52 6.96 9.17
C ALA A 75 -0.43 6.11 9.83
N ARG A 76 0.62 6.74 10.37
CA ARG A 76 1.75 6.02 10.96
C ARG A 76 2.31 6.72 12.17
N GLN A 77 2.73 5.94 13.17
CA GLN A 77 3.56 6.40 14.29
C GLN A 77 5.00 6.54 13.81
N HIS A 78 5.37 7.73 13.32
CA HIS A 78 6.60 7.93 12.56
C HIS A 78 7.89 7.51 13.28
N HIS A 79 7.95 7.68 14.60
CA HIS A 79 9.13 7.35 15.41
C HIS A 79 9.14 5.91 15.94
N HIS A 80 8.12 5.10 15.62
CA HIS A 80 8.10 3.71 16.04
C HIS A 80 9.21 2.92 15.31
N ALA A 81 10.05 2.18 16.03
CA ALA A 81 11.23 1.53 15.47
C ALA A 81 10.92 0.63 14.25
N ALA A 82 9.89 -0.23 14.36
CA ALA A 82 9.44 -1.07 13.25
C ALA A 82 8.96 -0.26 12.02
N VAL A 83 8.37 0.92 12.23
CA VAL A 83 7.92 1.80 11.14
C VAL A 83 9.11 2.44 10.43
N ILE A 84 10.16 2.81 11.18
CA ILE A 84 11.41 3.35 10.61
C ILE A 84 12.11 2.27 9.77
N GLN A 85 12.30 1.08 10.35
CA GLN A 85 12.92 -0.06 9.67
C GLN A 85 12.17 -0.40 8.38
N PHE A 86 10.85 -0.57 8.46
CA PHE A 86 10.01 -0.81 7.30
C PHE A 86 10.13 0.31 6.25
N SER A 87 10.06 1.58 6.67
CA SER A 87 10.08 2.72 5.73
C SER A 87 11.40 2.78 4.96
N ASN A 88 12.53 2.50 5.62
CA ASN A 88 13.84 2.45 4.97
C ASN A 88 13.96 1.28 3.99
N ALA A 89 13.52 0.08 4.40
CA ALA A 89 13.50 -1.10 3.53
C ALA A 89 12.58 -0.90 2.31
N TRP A 90 11.39 -0.33 2.53
CA TRP A 90 10.42 -0.09 1.46
C TRP A 90 10.94 0.96 0.47
N TRP A 91 11.57 2.02 0.96
CA TRP A 91 12.23 3.01 0.11
C TRP A 91 13.36 2.40 -0.73
N HIS A 92 14.23 1.58 -0.11
CA HIS A 92 15.30 0.90 -0.84
C HIS A 92 14.78 0.00 -1.95
N PHE A 93 13.72 -0.78 -1.66
CA PHE A 93 13.08 -1.63 -2.67
C PHE A 93 12.45 -0.80 -3.79
N TYR A 94 11.71 0.26 -3.44
CA TYR A 94 11.09 1.17 -4.41
C TYR A 94 12.08 1.78 -5.40
N GLN A 95 13.32 2.06 -4.97
CA GLN A 95 14.36 2.61 -5.84
C GLN A 95 14.84 1.65 -6.93
N GLN A 96 14.65 0.34 -6.76
CA GLN A 96 15.21 -0.71 -7.61
C GLN A 96 14.15 -1.49 -8.41
N HIS A 97 12.88 -1.32 -8.06
CA HIS A 97 11.75 -2.12 -8.52
C HIS A 97 10.61 -1.23 -9.06
N SER A 98 9.47 -1.83 -9.38
CA SER A 98 8.27 -1.10 -9.77
C SER A 98 7.87 -0.09 -8.69
N ARG A 99 7.42 1.09 -9.13
CA ARG A 99 6.93 2.17 -8.26
C ARG A 99 5.52 1.91 -7.74
N ARG A 100 4.89 0.80 -8.13
CA ARG A 100 3.57 0.41 -7.66
C ARG A 100 3.67 -0.06 -6.23
N ASP A 101 3.10 0.73 -5.33
CA ASP A 101 2.95 0.43 -3.91
C ASP A 101 2.30 -0.94 -3.65
N GLN A 102 1.29 -1.30 -4.46
CA GLN A 102 0.64 -2.62 -4.41
C GLN A 102 1.58 -3.78 -4.75
N LEU A 103 2.69 -3.53 -5.47
CA LEU A 103 3.70 -4.53 -5.81
C LEU A 103 4.88 -4.57 -4.83
N SER A 104 4.82 -3.84 -3.72
CA SER A 104 5.94 -3.77 -2.77
C SER A 104 5.51 -3.74 -1.31
N PHE A 105 4.44 -3.01 -0.95
CA PHE A 105 4.08 -2.77 0.44
C PHE A 105 3.91 -4.06 1.25
N ASN A 106 2.99 -4.95 0.86
CA ASN A 106 2.67 -6.15 1.64
C ASN A 106 3.87 -7.10 1.74
N TYR A 107 4.64 -7.23 0.65
CA TYR A 107 5.85 -8.04 0.62
C TYR A 107 6.91 -7.50 1.59
N ILE A 108 7.22 -6.20 1.56
CA ILE A 108 8.20 -5.61 2.48
C ILE A 108 7.67 -5.62 3.92
N ALA A 109 6.37 -5.42 4.13
CA ALA A 109 5.75 -5.51 5.45
C ALA A 109 5.88 -6.93 6.02
N TRP A 110 5.71 -7.96 5.19
CA TRP A 110 5.96 -9.36 5.57
C TRP A 110 7.43 -9.61 5.90
N GLN A 111 8.37 -9.19 5.04
CA GLN A 111 9.81 -9.39 5.26
C GLN A 111 10.31 -8.68 6.54
N GLN A 112 9.82 -7.47 6.80
CA GLN A 112 10.23 -6.66 7.95
C GLN A 112 9.35 -6.90 9.19
N GLN A 113 8.40 -7.83 9.11
CA GLN A 113 7.46 -8.14 10.19
C GLN A 113 6.76 -6.88 10.74
N LEU A 114 6.40 -5.94 9.85
CA LEU A 114 5.76 -4.70 10.22
C LEU A 114 4.38 -5.00 10.85
N PRO A 115 4.12 -4.58 12.11
CA PRO A 115 2.76 -4.52 12.61
C PRO A 115 2.02 -3.39 11.86
N PHE A 116 1.12 -3.78 10.96
CA PHE A 116 0.23 -2.85 10.27
C PHE A 116 -1.22 -3.31 10.34
N ARG A 117 -2.14 -2.37 10.15
CA ARG A 117 -3.57 -2.63 10.02
C ARG A 117 -4.07 -2.13 8.67
N ALA A 118 -4.61 -3.04 7.88
CA ALA A 118 -5.40 -2.70 6.71
C ALA A 118 -6.88 -2.62 7.09
N LEU A 119 -7.44 -1.42 7.05
CA LEU A 119 -8.86 -1.19 7.29
C LEU A 119 -9.67 -1.81 6.13
N PRO A 120 -10.70 -2.62 6.41
CA PRO A 120 -11.53 -3.27 5.39
C PRO A 120 -12.55 -2.30 4.78
N ILE A 121 -12.12 -1.07 4.48
CA ILE A 121 -12.92 0.01 3.93
C ILE A 121 -12.41 0.30 2.52
N ASN A 122 -13.32 0.44 1.56
CA ASN A 122 -12.95 0.84 0.21
C ASN A 122 -12.47 2.30 0.22
N ILE A 123 -11.18 2.53 -0.08
CA ILE A 123 -10.60 3.88 -0.08
C ILE A 123 -11.26 4.83 -1.10
N TYR A 124 -11.85 4.27 -2.17
CA TYR A 124 -12.48 5.03 -3.25
C TYR A 124 -13.96 5.32 -3.02
N ASP A 125 -14.60 4.58 -2.12
CA ASP A 125 -16.03 4.67 -1.83
C ASP A 125 -16.29 4.46 -0.34
N ASN A 126 -16.31 5.57 0.41
CA ASN A 126 -16.55 5.56 1.85
C ASN A 126 -17.00 6.96 2.34
N PRO A 127 -17.67 7.05 3.50
CA PRO A 127 -18.16 8.33 4.04
C PRO A 127 -17.06 9.26 4.59
N TYR A 128 -15.80 8.81 4.61
CA TYR A 128 -14.68 9.54 5.23
C TYR A 128 -13.81 10.32 4.23
N LEU A 129 -13.78 9.89 2.97
CA LEU A 129 -12.91 10.42 1.93
C LEU A 129 -13.71 10.74 0.67
N SER A 130 -13.40 11.89 0.07
CA SER A 130 -13.89 12.25 -1.26
C SER A 130 -12.70 12.45 -2.19
N ILE A 131 -12.68 11.71 -3.31
CA ILE A 131 -11.63 11.81 -4.32
C ILE A 131 -12.05 12.86 -5.34
N ALA A 132 -11.33 13.97 -5.36
CA ALA A 132 -11.48 14.96 -6.42
C ALA A 132 -10.64 14.53 -7.63
N PRO A 133 -11.16 14.65 -8.86
CA PRO A 133 -10.36 14.39 -10.06
C PRO A 133 -9.18 15.35 -10.11
N HIS A 134 -8.06 14.89 -10.66
CA HIS A 134 -6.96 15.79 -10.99
C HIS A 134 -7.47 16.81 -12.01
N LYS A 135 -7.21 18.11 -11.79
CA LYS A 135 -7.43 19.11 -12.85
C LYS A 135 -6.51 18.73 -14.00
N ASN A 136 -7.07 18.33 -15.13
CA ASN A 136 -6.30 18.09 -16.35
C ASN A 136 -5.46 19.35 -16.61
N ARG A 137 -4.13 19.22 -16.54
CA ARG A 137 -3.26 20.17 -17.24
C ARG A 137 -3.40 19.80 -18.71
N GLY A 138 -4.18 20.60 -19.43
CA GLY A 138 -4.18 20.59 -20.90
C GLY A 138 -2.80 20.93 -21.45
#